data_AF-A0A7J9DJ90-F1
#
_entry.id   AF-A0A7J9DJ90-F1
#
_cell.length_a   1.000
_cell.length_b   1.000
_cell.length_c   1.000
_cell.angle_alpha   90.00
_cell.angle_beta   90.00
_cell.angle_gamma   90.00
#
_symmetry.space_group_name_H-M   'P 1'
#
loop_
_entity.id
_entity.type
_entity.pdbx_description
1 polymer ?
#
loop_
_entity_poly.entity_id
_entity_poly.type
_entity_poly.pdbx_seq_one_letter_code
_entity_poly.pdbx_strand_id
1 'polypeptide(L)'
;MSVKECGDHGKYRRKIFRRIIAGILIFVLIVLITILLIWAILRPSKPRFILQDTTVYAFNASTPNLLTSNFQVTLSSRNPNDRIGIYYDRLDVYATYQNQQITLRTSIPPTYQGHKEINVWSPFVNGNSVPIAPEYSA
;
A
#
# COMPACT_ATOMS: atom_id res chain seq x y z
N MET A 1 23.38 -1.89 74.28
CA MET A 1 22.72 -2.96 73.51
C MET A 1 21.82 -2.33 72.46
N SER A 2 22.11 -2.51 71.18
CA SER A 2 21.11 -2.56 70.11
C SER A 2 21.81 -3.03 68.85
N VAL A 3 21.58 -4.30 68.50
CA VAL A 3 22.14 -4.93 67.30
C VAL A 3 21.25 -4.51 66.13
N LYS A 4 21.83 -3.77 65.18
CA LYS A 4 21.16 -3.41 63.93
C LYS A 4 21.04 -4.65 63.05
N GLU A 5 19.83 -5.19 62.93
CA GLU A 5 19.50 -6.13 61.86
C GLU A 5 19.35 -5.36 60.54
N CYS A 6 20.30 -5.54 59.62
CA CYS A 6 20.23 -5.01 58.26
C CYS A 6 20.70 -6.10 57.30
N GLY A 7 19.77 -6.94 56.84
CA GLY A 7 20.09 -8.03 55.90
C GLY A 7 19.00 -8.40 54.88
N ASP A 8 17.74 -8.03 55.11
CA ASP A 8 16.64 -8.65 54.34
C ASP A 8 16.07 -7.79 53.18
N HIS A 9 16.38 -6.49 53.14
CA HIS A 9 15.83 -5.58 52.12
C HIS A 9 16.30 -5.87 50.68
N GLY A 10 17.48 -6.45 50.49
CA GLY A 10 18.03 -6.74 49.16
C GLY A 10 17.33 -7.92 48.45
N LYS A 11 16.94 -8.95 49.20
CA LYS A 11 16.27 -10.15 48.65
C LYS A 11 14.82 -9.87 48.29
N TYR A 12 14.14 -9.02 49.06
CA TYR A 12 12.77 -8.59 48.80
C TYR A 12 12.65 -7.78 47.50
N ARG A 13 13.53 -6.80 47.27
CA ARG A 13 13.56 -6.01 46.02
C ARG A 13 13.79 -6.88 44.79
N ARG A 14 14.69 -7.87 44.85
CA ARG A 14 14.97 -8.80 43.73
C ARG A 14 13.75 -9.68 43.38
N LYS A 15 12.96 -10.11 44.38
CA LYS A 15 11.72 -10.86 44.16
C LYS A 15 10.63 -10.00 43.51
N ILE A 16 10.48 -8.74 43.93
CA ILE A 16 9.54 -7.79 43.32
C ILE A 16 9.92 -7.51 41.86
N PHE A 17 11.19 -7.21 41.58
CA PHE A 17 11.66 -6.99 40.21
C PHE A 17 11.41 -8.20 39.30
N ARG A 18 11.63 -9.42 39.78
CA ARG A 18 11.30 -10.65 39.01
C ARG A 18 9.81 -10.78 38.72
N ARG A 19 8.93 -10.46 39.67
CA ARG A 19 7.48 -10.49 39.47
C ARG A 19 7.02 -9.42 38.47
N ILE A 20 7.61 -8.23 38.51
CA ILE A 20 7.33 -7.16 37.54
C ILE A 20 7.77 -7.58 36.13
N ILE A 21 8.99 -8.10 35.98
CA ILE A 21 9.50 -8.59 34.68
C ILE A 21 8.62 -9.74 34.15
N ALA A 22 8.23 -10.68 35.00
CA ALA A 22 7.31 -11.75 34.61
C ALA A 22 5.95 -11.20 34.17
N GLY A 23 5.40 -10.21 34.88
CA GLY A 23 4.17 -9.51 34.49
C GLY A 23 4.29 -8.82 33.12
N ILE A 24 5.40 -8.12 32.87
CA ILE A 24 5.68 -7.47 31.58
C ILE A 24 5.79 -8.52 30.46
N LEU A 25 6.48 -9.64 30.69
CA LEU A 25 6.60 -10.71 29.70
C LEU A 25 5.25 -11.34 29.36
N ILE A 26 4.40 -11.57 30.36
CA ILE A 26 3.03 -12.08 30.14
C ILE A 26 2.20 -11.06 29.37
N PHE A 27 2.29 -9.78 29.72
CA PHE A 27 1.59 -8.72 28.99
C PHE A 27 2.03 -8.66 27.52
N VAL A 28 3.33 -8.68 27.25
CA VAL A 28 3.88 -8.72 25.88
C VAL A 28 3.41 -9.97 25.13
N LEU A 29 3.38 -11.13 25.79
CA LEU A 29 2.88 -12.38 25.21
C LEU A 29 1.42 -12.26 24.81
N ILE A 30 0.56 -11.71 25.68
CA ILE A 30 -0.86 -11.48 25.39
C ILE A 30 -1.02 -10.55 24.19
N VAL A 31 -0.29 -9.43 24.17
CA VAL A 31 -0.31 -8.47 23.05
C VAL A 31 0.09 -9.14 21.74
N LEU A 32 1.17 -9.94 21.75
CA LEU A 32 1.64 -10.68 20.57
C LEU A 32 0.58 -11.67 20.06
N ILE A 33 -0.07 -12.40 20.97
CA ILE A 33 -1.15 -13.33 20.63
C ILE A 33 -2.34 -12.57 20.02
N THR A 34 -2.73 -11.44 20.61
CA THR A 34 -3.82 -10.60 20.07
C THR A 34 -3.50 -10.12 18.66
N ILE A 35 -2.27 -9.64 18.41
CA ILE A 35 -1.83 -9.22 17.07
C ILE A 35 -1.88 -10.40 16.08
N LEU A 36 -1.41 -11.57 16.49
CA LEU A 36 -1.43 -12.78 15.67
C LEU A 36 -2.87 -13.18 15.31
N LEU A 37 -3.78 -13.18 16.29
CA LEU A 37 -5.19 -13.48 16.06
C LEU A 37 -5.84 -12.49 15.09
N ILE A 38 -5.61 -11.19 15.27
CA ILE A 38 -6.12 -10.15 14.35
C ILE A 38 -5.59 -10.39 12.94
N TRP A 39 -4.29 -10.64 12.79
CA TRP A 39 -3.67 -10.91 11.49
C TRP A 39 -4.23 -12.19 10.84
N ALA A 40 -4.39 -13.26 11.61
CA ALA A 40 -4.91 -14.54 11.12
C ALA A 40 -6.39 -14.45 10.68
N ILE A 41 -7.21 -13.68 11.41
CA ILE A 41 -8.64 -13.50 11.08
C ILE A 41 -8.82 -12.60 9.85
N LEU A 42 -8.08 -11.49 9.78
CA LEU A 42 -8.23 -10.51 8.71
C LEU A 42 -7.52 -10.94 7.42
N ARG A 43 -6.40 -11.67 7.53
CA ARG A 43 -5.57 -12.17 6.43
C ARG A 43 -5.46 -11.17 5.27
N PRO A 44 -4.84 -9.99 5.50
CA PRO A 44 -4.83 -8.91 4.51
C PRO A 44 -4.18 -9.40 3.21
N SER A 45 -4.99 -9.41 2.16
CA SER A 45 -4.60 -9.80 0.81
C SER A 45 -4.59 -8.56 -0.08
N LYS A 46 -3.61 -8.46 -0.96
CA LYS A 46 -3.49 -7.30 -1.85
C LYS A 46 -4.61 -7.31 -2.91
N PRO A 47 -5.17 -6.15 -3.30
CA PRO A 47 -6.08 -6.09 -4.43
C PRO A 47 -5.39 -6.53 -5.71
N ARG A 48 -6.17 -7.09 -6.64
CA ARG A 48 -5.69 -7.47 -7.97
C ARG A 48 -6.18 -6.44 -8.97
N PHE A 49 -5.27 -5.85 -9.73
CA PHE A 49 -5.59 -4.96 -10.84
C PHE A 49 -5.45 -5.72 -12.16
N ILE A 50 -6.44 -5.61 -13.03
CA ILE A 50 -6.47 -6.23 -14.35
C ILE A 50 -6.79 -5.13 -15.35
N LEU A 51 -5.93 -5.00 -16.35
CA LEU A 51 -6.21 -4.18 -17.51
C LEU A 51 -7.24 -4.92 -18.38
N GLN A 52 -8.45 -4.37 -18.47
CA GLN A 52 -9.54 -4.99 -19.19
C GLN A 52 -9.49 -4.63 -20.67
N ASP A 53 -9.39 -3.34 -20.97
CA ASP A 53 -9.33 -2.82 -22.33
C ASP A 53 -8.43 -1.59 -22.41
N THR A 54 -7.87 -1.33 -23.59
CA THR A 54 -7.13 -0.10 -23.87
C THR A 54 -7.34 0.31 -25.31
N THR A 55 -7.82 1.53 -25.51
CA THR A 55 -7.96 2.15 -26.82
C THR A 55 -7.02 3.34 -26.92
N VAL A 56 -6.29 3.42 -28.02
CA VAL A 56 -5.33 4.49 -28.29
C VAL A 56 -5.91 5.44 -29.32
N TYR A 57 -5.89 6.73 -28.99
CA TYR A 57 -6.32 7.83 -29.84
C TYR A 57 -5.16 8.80 -30.06
N ALA A 58 -5.13 9.41 -31.24
CA ALA A 58 -4.25 10.54 -31.57
C ALA A 58 -2.78 10.33 -31.16
N PHE A 59 -2.20 9.19 -31.56
CA PHE A 59 -0.79 8.87 -31.34
C PHE A 59 0.06 9.48 -32.45
N ASN A 60 0.75 10.59 -32.16
CA ASN A 60 1.55 11.33 -33.11
C ASN A 60 2.90 11.74 -32.49
N ALA A 61 3.98 11.38 -33.16
CA ALA A 61 5.34 11.78 -32.81
C ALA A 61 5.78 12.91 -33.76
N SER A 62 6.17 14.05 -33.19
CA SER A 62 6.62 15.24 -33.91
C SER A 62 8.08 15.54 -33.60
N THR A 63 8.78 16.19 -34.54
CA THR A 63 10.11 16.77 -34.32
C THR A 63 10.01 18.01 -33.42
N PRO A 64 10.86 18.21 -32.38
CA PRO A 64 12.06 17.45 -32.02
C PRO A 64 11.79 16.47 -30.86
N ASN A 65 11.18 15.31 -31.16
CA ASN A 65 10.99 14.18 -30.25
C ASN A 65 9.91 14.41 -29.20
N LEU A 66 8.76 14.93 -29.66
CA LEU A 66 7.58 15.15 -28.83
C LEU A 66 6.51 14.14 -29.21
N LEU A 67 6.01 13.41 -28.21
CA LEU A 67 4.90 12.46 -28.38
C LEU A 67 3.61 13.07 -27.84
N THR A 68 2.62 13.16 -28.70
CA THR A 68 1.22 13.40 -28.31
C THR A 68 0.47 12.09 -28.43
N SER A 69 -0.20 11.66 -27.36
CA SER A 69 -0.93 10.40 -27.31
C SER A 69 -2.08 10.49 -26.32
N ASN A 70 -3.19 9.82 -26.61
CA ASN A 70 -4.35 9.76 -25.72
C ASN A 70 -4.81 8.31 -25.57
N PHE A 71 -4.83 7.80 -24.35
CA PHE A 71 -5.19 6.42 -24.04
C PHE A 71 -6.47 6.40 -23.23
N GLN A 72 -7.49 5.70 -23.70
CA GLN A 72 -8.63 5.33 -22.86
C GLN A 72 -8.35 3.93 -22.31
N VAL A 73 -8.16 3.86 -21.00
CA VAL A 73 -7.71 2.66 -20.31
C VAL A 73 -8.83 2.19 -19.40
N THR A 74 -9.31 0.96 -19.56
CA THR A 74 -10.28 0.36 -18.65
C THR A 74 -9.54 -0.57 -17.69
N LEU A 75 -9.48 -0.17 -16.43
CA LEU A 75 -8.85 -0.89 -15.33
C LEU A 75 -9.93 -1.48 -14.43
N SER A 76 -9.82 -2.76 -14.14
CA SER A 76 -10.63 -3.41 -13.11
C SER A 76 -9.76 -3.71 -11.89
N SER A 77 -10.21 -3.30 -10.71
CA SER A 77 -9.62 -3.69 -9.44
C SER A 77 -10.56 -4.65 -8.73
N ARG A 78 -10.02 -5.77 -8.25
CA ARG A 78 -10.74 -6.76 -7.45
C ARG A 78 -10.15 -6.83 -6.06
N ASN A 79 -10.98 -6.57 -5.05
CA ASN A 79 -10.62 -6.76 -3.65
C ASN A 79 -10.87 -8.23 -3.25
N PRO A 80 -9.84 -9.06 -3.02
CA PRO A 80 -10.03 -10.44 -2.58
C PRO A 80 -10.36 -10.57 -1.08
N ASN A 81 -10.35 -9.47 -0.32
CA ASN A 81 -10.61 -9.52 1.11
C ASN A 81 -12.10 -9.65 1.41
N ASP A 82 -12.41 -10.59 2.28
CA ASP A 82 -13.78 -10.90 2.70
C ASP A 82 -14.28 -9.99 3.83
N ARG A 83 -13.36 -9.41 4.60
CA ARG A 83 -13.66 -8.65 5.83
C ARG A 83 -13.10 -7.23 5.83
N ILE A 84 -12.34 -6.86 4.79
CA ILE A 84 -11.64 -5.58 4.69
C ILE A 84 -12.08 -4.88 3.41
N GLY A 85 -12.54 -3.65 3.52
CA GLY A 85 -12.66 -2.72 2.39
C GLY A 85 -11.34 -1.97 2.17
N ILE A 86 -11.09 -1.55 0.94
CA ILE A 86 -9.91 -0.80 0.53
C ILE A 86 -10.35 0.61 0.18
N TYR A 87 -9.76 1.59 0.85
CA TYR A 87 -9.95 3.00 0.50
C TYR A 87 -8.75 3.48 -0.32
N TYR A 88 -8.99 3.89 -1.56
CA TYR A 88 -7.97 4.49 -2.41
C TYR A 88 -7.98 6.00 -2.18
N ASP A 89 -6.98 6.50 -1.47
CA ASP A 89 -6.80 7.96 -1.25
C ASP A 89 -6.19 8.64 -2.48
N ARG A 90 -5.15 8.02 -3.06
CA ARG A 90 -4.51 8.49 -4.30
C ARG A 90 -4.24 7.31 -5.22
N LEU A 91 -4.80 7.35 -6.42
CA LEU A 91 -4.61 6.34 -7.44
C LEU A 91 -4.28 7.03 -8.76
N ASP A 92 -3.05 6.89 -9.23
CA ASP A 92 -2.60 7.54 -10.46
C ASP A 92 -2.31 6.50 -11.54
N VAL A 93 -2.76 6.80 -12.76
CA VAL A 93 -2.55 5.96 -13.94
C VAL A 93 -1.70 6.72 -14.95
N TYR A 94 -0.69 6.05 -15.49
CA TYR A 94 0.17 6.56 -16.54
C TYR A 94 0.67 5.40 -17.40
N ALA A 95 0.98 5.68 -18.66
CA ALA A 95 1.58 4.74 -19.57
C ALA A 95 3.11 4.93 -19.60
N THR A 96 3.82 3.81 -19.69
CA THR A 96 5.26 3.79 -19.89
C THR A 96 5.60 2.90 -21.07
N TYR A 97 6.60 3.32 -21.84
CA TYR A 97 7.17 2.56 -22.94
C TYR A 97 8.69 2.52 -22.75
N GLN A 98 9.29 1.33 -22.73
CA GLN A 98 10.74 1.15 -22.54
C GLN A 98 11.29 1.94 -21.34
N ASN A 99 10.65 1.84 -20.18
CA ASN A 99 11.01 2.59 -18.96
C ASN A 99 10.87 4.13 -19.05
N GLN A 100 10.37 4.68 -20.16
CA GLN A 100 10.07 6.10 -20.31
C GLN A 100 8.58 6.36 -20.16
N GLN A 101 8.22 7.35 -19.35
CA GLN A 101 6.84 7.80 -19.21
C GLN A 101 6.41 8.56 -20.47
N ILE A 102 5.36 8.08 -21.14
CA ILE A 102 4.86 8.63 -22.41
C ILE A 102 3.58 9.47 -22.24
N THR A 103 2.94 9.41 -21.07
CA THR A 103 1.73 10.18 -20.75
C THR A 103 1.87 10.89 -19.41
N LEU A 104 1.02 11.89 -19.17
CA LEU A 104 0.89 12.47 -17.84
C LEU A 104 0.25 11.46 -16.87
N ARG A 105 0.40 11.73 -15.56
CA ARG A 105 -0.27 10.97 -14.51
C ARG A 105 -1.71 11.47 -14.39
N THR A 106 -2.67 10.62 -14.72
CA THR A 106 -4.09 10.90 -14.48
C THR A 106 -4.48 10.34 -13.13
N SER A 107 -4.97 11.21 -12.24
CA SER A 107 -5.49 10.79 -10.95
C SER A 107 -6.92 10.28 -11.09
N ILE A 108 -7.19 9.10 -10.53
CA ILE A 108 -8.52 8.54 -10.35
C ILE A 108 -9.08 9.08 -9.03
N PRO A 109 -10.34 9.57 -9.00
CA PRO A 109 -10.95 10.08 -7.78
C PRO A 109 -10.90 9.06 -6.61
N PRO A 110 -10.75 9.54 -5.37
CA PRO A 110 -10.75 8.67 -4.20
C PRO A 110 -11.99 7.80 -4.19
N THR A 111 -11.78 6.50 -4.10
CA THR A 111 -12.87 5.52 -4.21
C THR A 111 -12.75 4.51 -3.08
N TYR A 112 -13.87 4.20 -2.45
CA TYR A 112 -13.96 3.09 -1.51
C TYR A 112 -14.37 1.82 -2.27
N GLN A 113 -13.64 0.74 -2.05
CA GLN A 113 -13.94 -0.58 -2.57
C GLN A 113 -14.23 -1.51 -1.40
N GLY A 114 -15.48 -1.96 -1.28
CA GLY A 114 -15.96 -2.88 -0.27
C GLY A 114 -15.34 -4.27 -0.35
N HIS A 115 -15.78 -5.15 0.54
CA HIS A 115 -15.31 -6.53 0.60
C HIS A 115 -15.77 -7.32 -0.64
N LYS A 116 -14.90 -8.16 -1.22
CA LYS A 116 -15.18 -8.93 -2.45
C LYS A 116 -15.68 -8.11 -3.65
N GLU A 117 -15.52 -6.78 -3.61
CA GLU A 117 -16.06 -5.90 -4.65
C GLU A 117 -15.09 -5.80 -5.83
N ILE A 118 -15.65 -5.55 -7.02
CA ILE A 118 -14.91 -5.25 -8.23
C ILE A 118 -15.27 -3.82 -8.65
N ASN A 119 -14.26 -2.95 -8.70
CA ASN A 119 -14.41 -1.58 -9.21
C ASN A 119 -13.79 -1.51 -10.61
N VAL A 120 -14.47 -0.82 -11.52
CA VAL A 120 -14.00 -0.59 -12.88
C VAL A 120 -13.86 0.92 -13.09
N TRP A 121 -12.69 1.34 -13.57
CA TRP A 121 -12.40 2.72 -13.91
C TRP A 121 -11.97 2.81 -15.36
N SER A 122 -12.50 3.79 -16.09
CA SER A 122 -12.14 4.04 -17.49
C SER A 122 -11.58 5.46 -17.68
N PRO A 123 -10.44 5.82 -17.04
CA PRO A 123 -9.84 7.14 -17.21
C PRO A 123 -9.27 7.35 -18.62
N PHE A 124 -9.26 8.62 -19.03
CA PHE A 124 -8.46 9.09 -20.15
C PHE A 124 -7.07 9.50 -19.64
N VAL A 125 -6.04 8.91 -20.24
CA VAL A 125 -4.63 9.12 -19.90
C VAL A 125 -3.97 9.77 -21.10
N ASN A 126 -3.73 11.07 -21.01
CA ASN A 126 -3.20 11.88 -22.10
C ASN A 126 -1.74 12.28 -21.87
N GLY A 127 -0.95 12.24 -22.93
CA GLY A 127 0.35 12.88 -23.04
C GLY A 127 0.27 13.94 -24.14
N ASN A 128 0.50 15.20 -23.82
CA ASN A 128 0.60 16.26 -24.82
C ASN A 128 2.05 16.71 -24.91
N SER A 129 2.68 16.55 -26.08
CA SER A 129 4.05 16.97 -26.32
C SER A 129 5.04 16.45 -25.27
N VAL A 130 4.91 15.17 -24.90
CA VAL A 130 5.80 14.53 -23.91
C VAL A 130 7.15 14.27 -24.57
N PRO A 131 8.27 14.75 -24.01
CA PRO A 131 9.59 14.47 -24.57
C PRO A 131 9.89 12.97 -24.55
N ILE A 132 10.20 12.43 -25.72
CA ILE A 132 10.63 11.04 -25.91
C ILE A 132 12.12 11.00 -26.28
N ALA A 133 12.80 9.88 -26.00
CA ALA A 133 14.19 9.74 -26.41
C ALA A 133 14.33 9.87 -27.94
N PRO A 134 15.45 10.41 -28.46
CA PRO A 134 15.68 10.59 -29.90
C PRO A 134 15.66 9.30 -30.72
N GLU A 135 15.82 8.15 -30.07
CA GLU A 135 15.75 6.83 -30.70
C GLU A 135 14.31 6.43 -31.10
N TYR A 136 13.31 7.14 -30.56
CA TYR A 136 11.89 6.85 -30.75
C TYR A 136 11.15 7.92 -31.57
N SER A 137 11.83 9.00 -31.95
CA SER A 137 11.33 10.00 -32.89
C SER A 137 11.62 9.55 -34.31
N ALA A 138 10.58 9.10 -35.02
CA ALA A 138 10.66 8.83 -36.45
C ALA A 138 10.75 10.13 -37.28
#